data_AF-A0A699SG21-F1
#
_entry.id   AF-A0A699SG21-F1
#
_cell.length_a   1.000
_cell.length_b   1.000
_cell.length_c   1.000
_cell.angle_alpha   90.00
_cell.angle_beta   90.00
_cell.angle_gamma   90.00
#
_symmetry.space_group_name_H-M   'P 1'
#
loop_
_entity.id
_entity.type
_entity.pdbx_description
1 polymer ?
#
loop_
_entity_poly.entity_id
_entity_poly.type
_entity_poly.pdbx_seq_one_letter_code
_entity_poly.pdbx_strand_id
1 'polypeptide(L)'
;MEDISLIDVKCCWGNYAFEYVYSPAVDNSGGILCVWEKSAFKKNNSTIFKYFVMLDESWLCSGVNLLIISVIVMGDCNEVRFKNERFGSLFHAHGAYAFNRFILQANLQEIPLGGCSLTWCHRSAMKMSKLDRFLMSEGLLGVNPNFSALTLD
;
A
#
# COMPACT_ATOMS: atom_id res chain seq x y z
N MET A 1 13.60 -11.04 -2.75
CA MET A 1 13.90 -9.85 -3.58
C MET A 1 15.03 -9.09 -2.89
N GLU A 2 16.26 -9.20 -3.37
CA GLU A 2 17.45 -8.66 -2.67
C GLU A 2 17.89 -7.29 -3.22
N ASP A 3 17.82 -7.10 -4.54
CA ASP A 3 18.00 -5.81 -5.22
C ASP A 3 17.09 -5.78 -6.45
N ILE A 4 16.62 -4.58 -6.84
CA ILE A 4 15.82 -4.36 -8.04
C ILE A 4 16.48 -3.27 -8.89
N SER A 5 16.92 -3.69 -10.07
CA SER A 5 17.44 -2.78 -11.08
C SER A 5 16.31 -2.19 -11.94
N LEU A 6 16.64 -1.08 -12.61
CA LEU A 6 15.75 -0.48 -13.61
C LEU A 6 15.39 -1.46 -14.75
N ILE A 7 16.28 -2.42 -15.06
CA ILE A 7 16.07 -3.41 -16.10
C ILE A 7 14.98 -4.40 -15.67
N ASP A 8 14.99 -4.82 -14.40
CA ASP A 8 14.00 -5.76 -13.86
C ASP A 8 12.58 -5.17 -13.93
N VAL A 9 12.43 -3.91 -13.50
CA VAL A 9 11.14 -3.20 -13.57
C VAL A 9 10.68 -3.03 -15.01
N LYS A 10 11.61 -2.70 -15.93
CA LYS A 10 11.31 -2.55 -17.35
C LYS A 10 10.89 -3.88 -17.99
N CYS A 11 11.47 -5.01 -17.59
CA CYS A 11 11.07 -6.33 -18.07
C CYS A 11 9.62 -6.67 -17.68
N CYS A 12 9.15 -6.17 -16.52
CA CYS A 12 7.79 -6.40 -16.06
C CYS A 12 6.76 -5.44 -16.69
N TRP A 13 7.08 -4.15 -16.88
CA TRP A 13 6.14 -3.12 -17.35
C TRP A 13 6.36 -2.63 -18.80
N GLY A 14 7.39 -3.13 -19.48
CA GLY A 14 7.61 -2.91 -20.91
C GLY A 14 8.13 -1.52 -21.33
N ASN A 15 8.33 -0.58 -20.39
CA ASN A 15 8.89 0.74 -20.70
C ASN A 15 9.64 1.37 -19.50
N TYR A 16 10.21 2.58 -19.69
CA TYR A 16 11.00 3.31 -18.69
C TYR A 16 10.30 4.56 -18.12
N ALA A 17 9.04 4.81 -18.50
CA ALA A 17 8.25 5.96 -18.07
C ALA A 17 7.68 5.81 -16.64
N PHE A 18 8.36 5.01 -15.82
CA PHE A 18 7.98 4.72 -14.45
C PHE A 18 9.05 5.18 -13.47
N GLU A 19 8.61 5.45 -12.25
CA GLU A 19 9.44 5.52 -11.07
C GLU A 19 9.02 4.40 -10.13
N TYR A 20 9.95 3.98 -9.26
CA TYR A 20 9.71 2.89 -8.35
C TYR A 20 10.45 3.10 -7.04
N VAL A 21 9.92 2.48 -5.99
CA VAL A 21 10.56 2.32 -4.68
C VAL A 21 10.36 0.87 -4.27
N TYR A 22 11.34 0.30 -3.57
CA TYR A 22 11.24 -1.08 -3.14
C TYR A 22 11.78 -1.26 -1.71
N SER A 23 11.16 -2.18 -0.98
CA SER A 23 11.68 -2.74 0.27
C SER A 23 12.20 -4.15 -0.03
N PRO A 24 13.45 -4.46 0.32
CA PRO A 24 13.99 -5.81 0.12
C PRO A 24 13.22 -6.83 0.98
N ALA A 25 13.32 -8.08 0.56
CA ALA A 25 12.86 -9.21 1.34
C ALA A 25 13.69 -9.32 2.64
N VAL A 26 12.99 -9.37 3.77
CA VAL A 26 13.58 -9.65 5.08
C VAL A 26 12.99 -10.94 5.62
N ASP A 27 13.83 -11.89 5.99
CA ASP A 27 13.44 -13.23 6.46
C ASP A 27 12.56 -13.96 5.42
N ASN A 28 11.36 -14.41 5.82
CA ASN A 28 10.40 -15.09 4.96
C ASN A 28 9.48 -14.13 4.16
N SER A 29 9.74 -12.82 4.16
CA SER A 29 8.94 -11.87 3.39
C SER A 29 9.37 -11.82 1.92
N GLY A 30 8.42 -11.56 1.02
CA GLY A 30 8.69 -11.45 -0.43
C GLY A 30 9.39 -10.15 -0.84
N GLY A 31 9.44 -9.14 0.04
CA GLY A 31 9.76 -7.76 -0.30
C GLY A 31 8.52 -7.01 -0.82
N ILE A 32 8.66 -5.69 -1.00
CA ILE A 32 7.60 -4.82 -1.52
C ILE A 32 8.17 -4.04 -2.69
N LEU A 33 7.51 -4.05 -3.84
CA LEU A 33 7.85 -3.22 -4.99
C LEU A 33 6.66 -2.31 -5.31
N CYS A 34 6.89 -1.00 -5.27
CA CYS A 34 5.94 0.04 -5.64
C CYS A 34 6.40 0.65 -6.97
N VAL A 35 5.54 0.65 -7.99
CA VAL A 35 5.84 1.21 -9.32
C VAL A 35 4.70 2.11 -9.75
N TRP A 36 5.01 3.27 -10.32
CA TRP A 36 4.01 4.22 -10.84
C TRP A 36 4.54 5.00 -12.04
N GLU A 37 3.62 5.57 -12.82
CA GLU A 37 3.98 6.44 -13.95
C GLU A 37 4.45 7.82 -13.47
N LYS A 38 5.62 8.25 -13.96
CA LYS A 38 6.22 9.56 -13.63
C LYS A 38 5.35 10.75 -14.05
N SER A 39 4.56 10.57 -15.10
CA SER A 39 3.62 11.57 -15.60
C SER A 39 2.41 11.74 -14.69
N ALA A 40 2.04 10.68 -13.96
CA ALA A 40 0.94 10.73 -13.01
C ALA A 40 1.42 11.33 -11.69
N PHE A 41 2.44 10.75 -11.05
CA PHE A 41 2.88 11.16 -9.72
C PHE A 41 4.35 11.57 -9.71
N LYS A 42 4.63 12.68 -9.02
CA LYS A 42 5.99 13.16 -8.78
C LYS A 42 6.36 12.95 -7.32
N LYS A 43 7.35 12.07 -7.10
CA LYS A 43 7.88 11.75 -5.78
C LYS A 43 8.61 12.94 -5.17
N ASN A 44 8.18 13.34 -3.98
CA ASN A 44 8.88 14.33 -3.17
C ASN A 44 9.83 13.63 -2.19
N ASN A 45 9.33 12.60 -1.50
CA ASN A 45 10.09 11.82 -0.54
C ASN A 45 9.56 10.39 -0.46
N SER A 46 10.38 9.48 0.04
CA SER A 46 9.97 8.10 0.33
C SER A 46 10.61 7.62 1.62
N THR A 47 9.82 6.97 2.46
CA THR A 47 10.30 6.27 3.65
C THR A 47 9.97 4.78 3.51
N ILE A 48 10.99 3.94 3.61
CA ILE A 48 10.87 2.49 3.45
C ILE A 48 11.03 1.85 4.84
N PHE A 49 9.99 1.14 5.29
CA PHE A 49 10.02 0.34 6.51
C PHE A 49 9.98 -1.15 6.17
N LYS A 50 10.29 -2.01 7.15
CA LYS A 50 10.33 -3.47 6.97
C LYS A 50 9.03 -4.04 6.38
N TYR A 51 7.88 -3.44 6.70
CA TYR A 51 6.58 -3.98 6.33
C TYR A 51 5.71 -3.07 5.47
N PHE A 52 6.08 -1.79 5.32
CA PHE A 52 5.34 -0.86 4.48
C PHE A 52 6.24 0.20 3.89
N VAL A 53 5.80 0.76 2.76
CA VAL A 53 6.42 1.90 2.09
C VAL A 53 5.49 3.09 2.25
N MET A 54 6.06 4.23 2.62
CA MET A 54 5.37 5.52 2.67
C MET A 54 5.96 6.43 1.59
N LEU A 55 5.10 6.95 0.72
CA LEU A 55 5.46 7.89 -0.34
C LEU A 55 4.80 9.24 -0.06
N ASP A 56 5.58 10.31 -0.18
CA ASP A 56 5.09 11.68 -0.29
C ASP A 56 5.15 12.06 -1.77
N GLU A 57 3.99 12.24 -2.36
CA GLU A 57 3.81 12.45 -3.79
C GLU A 57 3.07 13.77 -4.03
N SER A 58 3.48 14.46 -5.09
CA SER A 58 2.75 15.60 -5.64
C SER A 58 2.05 15.22 -6.94
N TRP A 59 0.76 15.57 -7.02
CA TRP A 59 -0.08 15.37 -8.19
C TRP A 59 -0.44 16.73 -8.80
N LEU A 60 -0.18 16.89 -10.09
CA LEU A 60 -0.61 18.06 -10.85
C LEU A 60 -1.89 17.68 -11.62
N CYS A 61 -3.04 18.15 -11.13
CA CYS A 61 -4.31 17.93 -11.82
C CYS A 61 -4.29 18.63 -13.19
N SER A 62 -4.29 17.90 -14.30
CA SER A 62 -4.39 18.54 -15.62
C SER A 62 -5.76 19.25 -15.76
N GLY A 63 -5.73 20.57 -16.01
CA GLY A 63 -6.94 21.40 -16.21
C GLY A 63 -7.29 22.34 -15.07
N VAL A 64 -6.66 22.21 -13.89
CA VAL A 64 -6.73 23.17 -12.78
C VAL A 64 -5.32 23.34 -12.21
N ASN A 65 -4.85 24.57 -12.00
CA ASN A 65 -3.53 24.83 -11.39
C ASN A 65 -3.53 24.48 -9.89
N LEU A 66 -3.85 23.24 -9.56
CA LEU A 66 -3.92 22.67 -8.22
C LEU A 66 -2.80 21.64 -8.08
N LEU A 67 -1.97 21.85 -7.05
CA LEU A 67 -0.98 20.90 -6.60
C LEU A 67 -1.56 20.17 -5.39
N ILE A 68 -1.77 18.86 -5.52
CA ILE A 68 -2.20 18.02 -4.41
C ILE A 68 -0.97 17.30 -3.88
N ILE A 69 -0.68 17.50 -2.59
CA ILE A 69 0.33 16.71 -1.89
C ILE A 69 -0.42 15.58 -1.18
N SER A 70 0.09 14.36 -1.29
CA SER A 70 -0.52 13.20 -0.66
C SER A 70 0.50 12.23 -0.13
N VAL A 71 0.17 11.67 1.03
CA VAL A 71 0.90 10.57 1.63
C VAL A 71 0.18 9.27 1.26
N ILE A 72 0.92 8.33 0.68
CA ILE A 72 0.45 6.97 0.40
C ILE A 72 1.26 6.01 1.25
N VAL A 73 0.58 5.18 2.04
CA VAL A 73 1.19 4.08 2.80
C VAL A 73 0.69 2.77 2.23
N MET A 74 1.60 1.89 1.82
CA MET A 74 1.25 0.58 1.26
C MET A 74 2.16 -0.53 1.74
N GLY A 75 1.58 -1.70 2.01
CA GLY A 75 2.32 -2.90 2.40
C GLY A 75 1.58 -3.75 3.43
N ASP A 76 2.31 -4.74 3.96
CA ASP A 76 1.87 -5.68 4.98
C ASP A 76 1.90 -5.02 6.36
N CYS A 77 0.77 -4.61 6.91
CA CYS A 77 0.74 -3.98 8.23
C CYS A 77 0.90 -4.99 9.38
N ASN A 78 0.87 -6.30 9.10
CA ASN A 78 0.86 -7.40 10.08
C ASN A 78 -0.25 -7.34 11.16
N GLU A 79 -1.19 -6.40 11.05
CA GLU A 79 -2.30 -6.21 11.99
C GLU A 79 -3.62 -6.02 11.24
N VAL A 80 -4.70 -6.54 11.85
CA VAL A 80 -6.07 -6.38 11.33
C VAL A 80 -6.76 -5.19 12.00
N ARG A 81 -7.59 -4.46 11.27
CA ARG A 81 -8.39 -3.34 11.81
C ARG A 81 -9.64 -3.85 12.52
N PHE A 82 -10.25 -4.91 12.00
CA PHE A 82 -11.53 -5.42 12.48
C PHE A 82 -11.51 -6.94 12.67
N LYS A 83 -12.39 -7.45 13.54
CA LYS A 83 -12.46 -8.87 13.86
C LYS A 83 -12.80 -9.75 12.66
N ASN A 84 -13.66 -9.25 11.75
CA ASN A 84 -14.07 -9.96 10.54
C ASN A 84 -12.94 -10.09 9.49
N GLU A 85 -11.87 -9.31 9.61
CA GLU A 85 -10.68 -9.42 8.75
C GLU A 85 -9.73 -10.54 9.18
N ARG A 86 -10.09 -11.33 10.19
CA ARG A 86 -9.31 -12.46 10.70
C ARG A 86 -10.15 -13.72 10.78
N PHE A 87 -9.67 -14.78 10.16
CA PHE A 87 -10.28 -16.09 10.15
C PHE A 87 -9.33 -17.14 10.75
N GLY A 88 -9.88 -18.07 11.56
CA GLY A 88 -9.14 -19.21 12.10
C GLY A 88 -8.04 -18.90 13.12
N SER A 89 -7.98 -17.67 13.65
CA SER A 89 -7.03 -17.27 14.69
C SER A 89 -7.64 -16.23 15.64
N LEU A 90 -7.02 -16.07 16.82
CA LEU A 90 -7.47 -15.12 17.84
C LEU A 90 -7.30 -13.67 17.37
N PHE A 91 -8.34 -12.86 17.58
CA PHE A 91 -8.31 -11.44 17.27
C PHE A 91 -7.57 -10.66 18.38
N HIS A 92 -6.53 -9.93 17.98
CA HIS A 92 -5.72 -9.10 18.88
C HIS A 92 -6.32 -7.69 19.02
N ALA A 93 -7.27 -7.53 19.93
CA ALA A 93 -8.05 -6.28 20.05
C ALA A 93 -7.19 -5.04 20.37
N HIS A 94 -6.14 -5.19 21.20
CA HIS A 94 -5.23 -4.10 21.53
C HIS A 94 -4.41 -3.66 20.30
N GLY A 95 -3.89 -4.59 19.51
CA GLY A 95 -3.17 -4.30 18.27
C GLY A 95 -4.07 -3.58 17.26
N ALA A 96 -5.28 -4.11 17.04
CA ALA A 96 -6.27 -3.47 16.17
C ALA A 96 -6.63 -2.05 16.62
N TYR A 97 -6.73 -1.83 17.93
CA TYR A 97 -6.99 -0.51 18.49
C TYR A 97 -5.84 0.48 18.23
N ALA A 98 -4.61 0.05 18.52
CA ALA A 98 -3.42 0.87 18.28
C ALA A 98 -3.26 1.20 16.79
N PHE A 99 -3.52 0.23 15.92
CA PHE A 99 -3.43 0.41 14.48
C PHE A 99 -4.50 1.36 13.92
N ASN A 100 -5.77 1.19 14.33
CA ASN A 100 -6.83 2.13 13.95
C ASN A 100 -6.57 3.54 14.48
N ARG A 101 -5.99 3.66 15.69
CA ARG A 101 -5.60 4.96 16.24
C ARG A 101 -4.49 5.62 15.41
N PHE A 102 -3.49 4.87 14.97
CA PHE A 102 -2.45 5.37 14.06
C PHE A 102 -3.05 5.90 12.74
N ILE A 103 -3.92 5.12 12.10
CA ILE A 103 -4.60 5.51 10.85
C ILE A 103 -5.36 6.83 11.04
N LEU A 104 -6.13 6.93 12.14
CA LEU A 104 -6.90 8.13 12.46
C LEU A 104 -5.99 9.35 12.72
N GLN A 105 -4.94 9.19 13.52
CA GLN A 105 -4.03 10.28 13.89
C GLN A 105 -3.20 10.79 12.70
N ALA A 106 -2.89 9.90 11.75
CA ALA A 106 -2.20 10.25 10.52
C ALA A 106 -3.13 10.84 9.43
N ASN A 107 -4.43 11.00 9.72
CA ASN A 107 -5.47 11.37 8.75
C ASN A 107 -5.43 10.52 7.47
N LEU A 108 -5.25 9.22 7.66
CA LEU A 108 -5.21 8.25 6.57
C LEU A 108 -6.57 7.59 6.40
N GLN A 109 -6.93 7.34 5.15
CA GLN A 109 -8.12 6.59 4.78
C GLN A 109 -7.69 5.35 4.00
N GLU A 110 -8.39 4.24 4.22
CA GLU A 110 -8.11 2.99 3.52
C GLU A 110 -8.75 3.01 2.13
N ILE A 111 -7.93 2.72 1.11
CA ILE A 111 -8.41 2.54 -0.25
C ILE A 111 -9.17 1.21 -0.32
N PRO A 112 -10.41 1.20 -0.85
CA PRO A 112 -11.17 -0.03 -1.02
C PRO A 112 -10.39 -1.08 -1.82
N LEU A 113 -10.30 -2.30 -1.28
CA LEU A 113 -9.78 -3.45 -2.01
C LEU A 113 -10.93 -4.12 -2.79
N GLY A 114 -10.76 -4.22 -4.10
CA GLY A 114 -11.54 -5.11 -4.96
C GLY A 114 -10.90 -6.50 -5.06
N GLY A 115 -11.68 -7.49 -5.49
CA GLY A 115 -11.24 -8.88 -5.58
C GLY A 115 -11.34 -9.59 -4.22
N CYS A 116 -10.21 -10.12 -3.73
CA CYS A 116 -10.13 -10.87 -2.48
C CYS A 116 -10.08 -9.93 -1.27
N SER A 117 -10.97 -10.13 -0.30
CA SER A 117 -11.04 -9.31 0.91
C SER A 117 -9.96 -9.65 1.95
N LEU A 118 -9.30 -10.80 1.80
CA LEU A 118 -8.19 -11.28 2.63
C LEU A 118 -6.95 -11.37 1.75
N THR A 119 -5.81 -10.91 2.27
CA THR A 119 -4.57 -10.77 1.50
C THR A 119 -3.52 -11.80 1.90
N TRP A 120 -3.73 -12.48 3.02
CA TRP A 120 -2.85 -13.52 3.54
C TRP A 120 -3.60 -14.80 3.88
N CYS A 121 -3.02 -15.94 3.50
CA CYS A 121 -3.54 -17.28 3.78
C CYS A 121 -2.41 -18.20 4.28
N HIS A 122 -2.66 -18.90 5.39
CA HIS A 122 -1.75 -19.93 5.88
C HIS A 122 -1.76 -21.14 4.94
N ARG A 123 -0.65 -21.88 4.85
CA ARG A 123 -0.54 -23.09 3.98
C ARG A 123 -1.65 -24.12 4.19
N SER A 124 -2.20 -24.19 5.40
CA SER A 124 -3.30 -25.10 5.72
C SER A 124 -4.68 -24.63 5.25
N ALA A 125 -4.80 -23.43 4.68
CA ALA A 125 -6.05 -22.75 4.34
C ALA A 125 -7.06 -22.56 5.49
N MET A 126 -6.68 -22.91 6.72
CA MET A 126 -7.55 -22.78 7.90
C MET A 126 -7.42 -21.42 8.59
N LYS A 127 -6.44 -20.60 8.21
CA LYS A 127 -6.19 -19.28 8.80
C LYS A 127 -5.97 -18.28 7.69
N MET A 128 -6.70 -17.17 7.75
CA MET A 128 -6.62 -16.11 6.75
C MET A 128 -6.74 -14.75 7.43
N SER A 129 -6.13 -13.71 6.86
CA SER A 129 -6.21 -12.37 7.40
C SER A 129 -6.05 -11.31 6.30
N LYS A 130 -6.61 -10.12 6.51
CA LYS A 130 -6.32 -8.93 5.70
C LYS A 130 -5.16 -8.16 6.35
N LEU A 131 -3.96 -8.33 5.81
CA LEU A 131 -2.73 -7.74 6.36
C LEU A 131 -2.18 -6.64 5.45
N ASP A 132 -2.31 -6.80 4.14
CA ASP A 132 -1.86 -5.84 3.14
C ASP A 132 -2.89 -4.73 2.96
N ARG A 133 -2.43 -3.48 3.02
CA ARG A 133 -3.30 -2.31 2.92
C ARG A 133 -2.69 -1.24 2.05
N PHE A 134 -3.58 -0.45 1.45
CA PHE A 134 -3.28 0.81 0.81
C PHE A 134 -4.03 1.89 1.57
N LEU A 135 -3.28 2.84 2.14
CA LEU A 135 -3.81 3.96 2.91
C LEU A 135 -3.35 5.26 2.25
N MET A 136 -4.21 6.27 2.25
CA MET A 136 -3.93 7.54 1.59
C MET A 136 -4.47 8.70 2.42
N SER A 137 -3.75 9.81 2.44
CA SER A 137 -4.23 11.07 3.03
C SER A 137 -5.41 11.64 2.25
N GLU A 138 -6.31 12.34 2.92
CA GLU A 138 -7.59 12.85 2.38
C GLU A 138 -7.48 13.68 1.09
N GLY A 139 -6.35 14.37 0.84
CA GLY A 139 -6.18 15.31 -0.28
C GLY A 139 -6.55 14.72 -1.66
N LEU A 140 -5.94 13.60 -2.05
CA LEU A 140 -6.18 13.00 -3.37
C LEU A 140 -7.52 12.24 -3.42
N LEU A 141 -7.95 11.62 -2.32
CA LEU A 141 -9.24 10.93 -2.23
C LEU A 141 -10.43 11.88 -2.38
N GLY A 142 -10.30 13.12 -1.89
CA GLY A 142 -11.32 14.16 -2.07
C GLY A 142 -11.50 14.60 -3.53
N VAL A 143 -10.45 14.47 -4.36
CA VAL A 143 -10.48 14.88 -5.78
C VAL A 143 -10.87 13.72 -6.70
N ASN A 144 -10.51 12.49 -6.35
CA ASN A 144 -10.97 11.31 -7.05
C ASN A 144 -11.43 10.23 -6.05
N PRO A 145 -12.74 10.13 -5.78
CA PRO A 145 -13.26 9.16 -4.83
C PRO A 145 -13.24 7.71 -5.36
N ASN A 146 -12.86 7.50 -6.62
CA ASN A 146 -12.90 6.18 -7.27
C ASN A 146 -11.57 5.41 -7.18
N PHE A 147 -10.61 5.86 -6.35
CA PHE A 147 -9.43 5.04 -6.08
C PHE A 147 -9.84 3.70 -5.51
N SER A 148 -9.33 2.64 -6.12
CA SER A 148 -9.46 1.28 -5.65
C SER A 148 -8.14 0.57 -5.85
N ALA A 149 -7.89 -0.43 -5.03
CA ALA A 149 -6.79 -1.36 -5.22
C ALA A 149 -7.35 -2.73 -5.57
N LEU A 150 -6.65 -3.47 -6.41
CA LEU A 150 -7.04 -4.80 -6.85
C LEU A 150 -6.01 -5.81 -6.37
N THR A 151 -6.47 -6.85 -5.68
CA THR A 151 -5.63 -8.02 -5.40
C THR A 151 -5.56 -8.88 -6.66
N LEU A 152 -4.36 -9.19 -7.12
CA LEU A 152 -4.12 -10.12 -8.23
C LEU A 152 -3.79 -11.51 -7.66
N ASP A 153 -4.31 -12.56 -8.30
CA ASP A 153 -4.08 -13.97 -7.95
C ASP A 153 -2.77 -14.51 -8.56
#